data_AF-W2W517-F1
#
_entry.id   AF-W2W517-F1
#
_cell.length_a   1.000
_cell.length_b   1.000
_cell.length_c   1.000
_cell.angle_alpha   90.00
_cell.angle_beta   90.00
_cell.angle_gamma   90.00
#
_symmetry.space_group_name_H-M   'P 1'
#
loop_
_entity.id
_entity.type
_entity.pdbx_description
1 polymer ?
#
loop_
_entity_poly.entity_id
_entity_poly.type
_entity_poly.pdbx_seq_one_letter_code
_entity_poly.pdbx_strand_id
1 'polypeptide(L)'
;MMEELNNEVQMVRNNTVNAKSKSVYLYGIIKYVLWLHDHKPGVVEPSLRALLDTVATDDTTEAYKQKQSHVKLYVESDRREPPLDLVDSNVHDFECFLMSLRKKDGKKPGKSLYGSMRSSIFHLYRLYDVQMPDNYDNELRKFFKGLKRSVDRRQQESGDSLVEGKMNFQFSFYHKLCKAMPDNSVSIRYEHLEWDEDSLAIWFGHMKNDQEGDRQRDPRHIYANPMQPDIYPIYHLQFTLQYSDLAGARYCFPVGTNTTDTAETLRL
;
A
#
# COMPACT_ATOMS: atom_id res chain seq x y z
N MET A 1 31.13 14.48 -4.67
CA MET A 1 30.61 14.41 -6.06
C MET A 1 30.04 13.04 -6.41
N MET A 2 30.81 12.01 -6.79
CA MET A 2 30.23 10.69 -7.16
C MET A 2 29.53 9.97 -6.00
N GLU A 3 30.00 10.16 -4.76
CA GLU A 3 29.36 9.59 -3.56
C GLU A 3 28.03 10.28 -3.23
N GLU A 4 27.94 11.61 -3.40
CA GLU A 4 26.69 12.37 -3.27
C GLU A 4 25.68 11.98 -4.35
N LEU A 5 26.13 11.85 -5.60
CA LEU A 5 25.30 11.37 -6.72
C LEU A 5 24.78 9.94 -6.48
N ASN A 6 25.60 9.04 -5.95
CA ASN A 6 25.16 7.70 -5.57
C ASN A 6 24.12 7.73 -4.44
N ASN A 7 24.29 8.61 -3.44
CA ASN A 7 23.32 8.79 -2.37
C ASN A 7 21.99 9.36 -2.89
N GLU A 8 22.03 10.31 -3.82
CA GLU A 8 20.83 10.85 -4.48
C GLU A 8 20.10 9.78 -5.31
N VAL A 9 20.83 9.00 -6.10
CA VAL A 9 20.26 7.87 -6.85
C VAL A 9 19.61 6.86 -5.92
N GLN A 10 20.26 6.54 -4.79
CA GLN A 10 19.72 5.61 -3.79
C GLN A 10 18.49 6.19 -3.08
N MET A 11 18.47 7.49 -2.79
CA MET A 11 17.28 8.18 -2.27
C MET A 11 16.10 8.11 -3.23
N VAL A 12 16.32 8.37 -4.52
CA VAL A 12 15.26 8.30 -5.54
C VAL A 12 14.73 6.87 -5.67
N ARG A 13 15.62 5.87 -5.75
CA ARG A 13 15.22 4.45 -5.76
C ARG A 13 14.41 4.06 -4.52
N ASN A 14 14.79 4.60 -3.36
CA ASN A 14 14.09 4.40 -2.10
C ASN A 14 12.69 5.03 -2.07
N ASN A 15 12.36 5.98 -2.94
CA ASN A 15 11.04 6.63 -2.96
C ASN A 15 9.95 5.82 -3.68
N THR A 16 10.30 4.70 -4.32
CA THR A 16 9.35 3.83 -5.04
C THR A 16 8.26 3.22 -4.14
N VAL A 17 8.53 3.09 -2.84
CA VAL A 17 7.59 2.48 -1.89
C VAL A 17 7.43 3.39 -0.67
N ASN A 18 6.19 3.77 -0.34
CA ASN A 18 5.88 4.51 0.88
C ASN A 18 6.48 3.83 2.13
N ALA A 19 7.09 4.61 3.03
CA ALA A 19 7.69 4.15 4.29
C ALA A 19 6.77 3.22 5.11
N LYS A 20 5.46 3.47 5.13
CA LYS A 20 4.49 2.60 5.82
C LYS A 20 4.33 1.23 5.15
N SER A 21 4.44 1.17 3.82
CA SER A 21 4.43 -0.09 3.09
C SER A 21 5.75 -0.83 3.25
N LYS A 22 6.89 -0.13 3.29
CA LYS A 22 8.20 -0.73 3.55
C LYS A 22 8.24 -1.53 4.85
N SER A 23 7.70 -1.00 5.94
CA SER A 23 7.67 -1.71 7.23
C SER A 23 6.81 -2.99 7.19
N VAL A 24 5.70 -2.97 6.46
CA VAL A 24 4.86 -4.17 6.23
C VAL A 24 5.61 -5.20 5.38
N TYR A 25 6.33 -4.75 4.35
CA TYR A 25 7.09 -5.65 3.49
C TYR A 25 8.25 -6.30 4.23
N LEU A 26 9.02 -5.50 4.97
CA LEU A 26 10.11 -5.94 5.82
C LEU A 26 9.64 -6.98 6.85
N TYR A 27 8.47 -6.78 7.46
CA TYR A 27 7.88 -7.77 8.35
C TYR A 27 7.68 -9.15 7.69
N GLY A 28 7.17 -9.17 6.45
CA GLY A 28 7.01 -10.43 5.71
C GLY A 28 8.33 -11.05 5.27
N ILE A 29 9.31 -10.23 4.87
CA ILE A 29 10.67 -10.70 4.53
C ILE A 29 11.31 -11.38 5.74
N ILE A 30 11.31 -10.72 6.90
CA ILE A 30 11.88 -11.27 8.14
C ILE A 30 11.25 -12.63 8.46
N LYS A 31 9.91 -12.73 8.40
CA LYS A 31 9.23 -14.00 8.67
C LYS A 31 9.62 -15.11 7.71
N TYR A 32 9.76 -14.81 6.44
CA TYR A 32 10.12 -15.80 5.43
C TYR A 32 11.57 -16.27 5.60
N VAL A 33 12.51 -15.35 5.83
CA VAL A 33 13.92 -15.66 6.09
C VAL A 33 14.07 -16.57 7.31
N LEU A 34 13.40 -16.24 8.42
CA LEU A 34 13.45 -17.08 9.63
C LEU A 34 12.81 -18.46 9.41
N TRP A 35 11.75 -18.54 8.61
CA TRP A 35 11.16 -19.84 8.28
C TRP A 35 12.13 -20.70 7.44
N LEU A 36 12.82 -20.09 6.47
CA LEU A 36 13.83 -20.78 5.66
C LEU A 36 15.05 -21.18 6.48
N HIS A 37 15.48 -20.36 7.43
CA HIS A 37 16.54 -20.72 8.36
C HIS A 37 16.25 -22.05 9.08
N ASP A 38 15.01 -22.26 9.52
CA ASP A 38 14.64 -23.45 10.28
C ASP A 38 14.38 -24.69 9.39
N HIS A 39 13.95 -24.51 8.14
CA HIS A 39 13.53 -25.63 7.26
C HIS A 39 14.49 -25.92 6.11
N LYS A 40 15.25 -24.91 5.66
CA LYS A 40 16.16 -24.97 4.50
C LYS A 40 17.32 -23.98 4.67
N PRO A 41 18.17 -24.16 5.70
CA PRO A 41 19.25 -23.21 6.02
C PRO A 41 20.29 -23.06 4.91
N GLY A 42 20.34 -23.96 3.92
CA GLY A 42 21.22 -23.83 2.76
C GLY A 42 20.91 -22.64 1.85
N VAL A 43 19.66 -22.15 1.85
CA VAL A 43 19.21 -21.02 1.01
C VAL A 43 19.42 -19.67 1.70
N VAL A 44 19.63 -19.66 3.01
CA VAL A 44 19.91 -18.42 3.76
C VAL A 44 21.36 -18.03 3.52
N GLU A 45 21.60 -16.74 3.26
CA GLU A 45 22.95 -16.23 3.01
C GLU A 45 23.90 -16.62 4.16
N PRO A 46 25.10 -17.16 3.88
CA PRO A 46 25.96 -17.75 4.90
C PRO A 46 26.32 -16.83 6.08
N SER A 47 26.58 -15.54 5.84
CA SER A 47 26.92 -14.58 6.88
C SER A 47 25.72 -14.27 7.78
N LEU A 48 24.52 -14.15 7.21
CA LEU A 48 23.29 -14.01 7.96
C LEU A 48 22.97 -15.27 8.75
N ARG A 49 23.12 -16.46 8.15
CA ARG A 49 22.89 -17.74 8.82
C ARG A 49 23.79 -17.89 10.04
N ALA A 50 25.10 -17.65 9.88
CA ALA A 50 26.05 -17.72 10.98
C ALA A 50 25.65 -16.79 12.14
N LEU A 51 25.17 -15.59 11.82
CA LEU A 51 24.65 -14.65 12.82
C LEU A 51 23.40 -15.17 13.53
N LEU A 52 22.46 -15.76 12.80
CA LEU A 52 21.24 -16.35 13.39
C LEU A 52 21.53 -17.57 14.27
N ASP A 53 22.55 -18.35 13.93
CA ASP A 53 23.01 -19.51 14.70
C ASP A 53 23.67 -19.09 16.03
N THR A 54 24.21 -17.87 16.14
CA THR A 54 24.78 -17.37 17.41
C THR A 54 23.74 -17.12 18.52
N VAL A 55 22.46 -17.07 18.16
CA VAL A 55 21.37 -16.83 19.11
C VAL A 55 21.10 -18.10 19.91
N ALA A 56 21.84 -18.26 21.01
CA ALA A 56 21.70 -19.35 21.97
C ALA A 56 21.00 -18.85 23.24
N THR A 57 19.68 -18.69 23.21
CA THR A 57 18.89 -18.37 24.41
C THR A 57 17.87 -19.46 24.69
N ASP A 58 17.74 -19.86 25.96
CA ASP A 58 16.78 -20.89 26.39
C ASP A 58 15.31 -20.43 26.21
N ASP A 59 15.06 -19.11 26.21
CA ASP A 59 13.76 -18.54 25.91
C ASP A 59 13.52 -18.44 24.39
N THR A 60 12.67 -19.33 23.88
CA THR A 60 12.25 -19.37 22.47
C THR A 60 11.64 -18.06 21.97
N THR A 61 10.96 -17.28 22.82
CA THR A 61 10.33 -16.02 22.43
C THR A 61 11.38 -14.92 22.26
N GLU A 62 12.35 -14.86 23.17
CA GLU A 62 13.42 -13.88 23.11
C GLU A 62 14.42 -14.20 21.99
N ALA A 63 14.74 -15.48 21.80
CA ALA A 63 15.51 -15.96 20.65
C ALA A 63 14.89 -15.46 19.33
N TYR A 64 13.56 -15.60 19.19
CA TYR A 64 12.86 -15.17 18.00
C TYR A 64 12.97 -13.67 17.77
N LYS A 65 12.81 -12.84 18.81
CA LYS A 65 12.96 -11.37 18.69
C LYS A 65 14.39 -10.94 18.32
N GLN A 66 15.39 -11.61 18.87
CA GLN A 66 16.79 -11.33 18.54
C GLN A 66 17.07 -11.69 17.08
N LYS A 67 16.65 -12.87 16.64
CA LYS A 67 16.73 -13.29 15.22
C LYS A 67 16.01 -12.31 14.30
N GLN A 68 14.79 -11.85 14.66
CA GLN A 68 14.08 -10.83 13.90
C GLN A 68 14.89 -9.53 13.78
N SER A 69 15.53 -9.10 14.86
CA SER A 69 16.34 -7.88 14.87
C SER A 69 17.58 -8.02 13.99
N HIS A 70 18.25 -9.18 14.00
CA HIS A 70 19.37 -9.46 13.12
C HIS A 70 18.97 -9.41 11.64
N VAL A 71 17.87 -10.08 11.25
CA VAL A 71 17.40 -10.02 9.85
C VAL A 71 16.99 -8.60 9.47
N LYS A 72 16.31 -7.88 10.37
CA LYS A 72 15.92 -6.49 10.14
C LYS A 72 17.13 -5.61 9.83
N LEU A 73 18.14 -5.65 10.70
CA LEU A 73 19.37 -4.87 10.54
C LEU A 73 20.14 -5.29 9.30
N TYR A 74 20.13 -6.58 8.94
CA TYR A 74 20.76 -7.06 7.73
C TYR A 74 20.12 -6.46 6.46
N VAL A 75 18.78 -6.47 6.38
CA VAL A 75 18.04 -5.93 5.22
C VAL A 75 18.09 -4.40 5.17
N GLU A 76 18.14 -3.73 6.31
CA GLU A 76 18.25 -2.27 6.38
C GLU A 76 19.68 -1.76 6.20
N SER A 77 20.70 -2.57 6.51
CA SER A 77 22.08 -2.27 6.13
C SER A 77 22.17 -2.32 4.61
N ASP A 78 22.69 -1.27 3.97
CA ASP A 78 22.77 -1.04 2.52
C ASP A 78 23.71 -2.03 1.78
N ARG A 79 23.59 -3.31 2.12
CA ARG A 79 24.33 -4.43 1.58
C ARG A 79 23.72 -4.80 0.23
N ARG A 80 24.60 -4.99 -0.76
CA ARG A 80 24.21 -5.45 -2.10
C ARG A 80 23.75 -6.91 -2.14
N GLU A 81 24.00 -7.65 -1.07
CA GLU A 81 23.75 -9.09 -1.00
C GLU A 81 22.36 -9.37 -0.40
N PRO A 82 21.53 -10.17 -1.09
CA PRO A 82 20.22 -10.56 -0.57
C PRO A 82 20.36 -11.49 0.64
N PRO A 83 19.44 -11.44 1.62
CA PRO A 83 19.45 -12.32 2.79
C PRO A 83 19.21 -13.80 2.45
N LEU A 84 18.81 -14.08 1.20
CA LEU A 84 18.49 -15.39 0.68
C LEU A 84 19.15 -15.54 -0.70
N ASP A 85 19.50 -16.77 -1.05
CA ASP A 85 19.74 -17.12 -2.44
C ASP A 85 18.41 -17.06 -3.21
N LEU A 86 18.20 -15.94 -3.91
CA LEU A 86 16.98 -15.66 -4.68
C LEU A 86 16.92 -16.45 -6.00
N VAL A 87 18.04 -17.04 -6.44
CA VAL A 87 18.09 -17.85 -7.67
C VAL A 87 17.63 -19.27 -7.37
N ASP A 88 18.03 -19.82 -6.22
CA ASP A 88 17.63 -21.17 -5.76
C ASP A 88 16.31 -21.18 -4.96
N SER A 89 15.70 -20.01 -4.74
CA SER A 89 14.43 -19.90 -4.01
C SER A 89 13.26 -20.42 -4.84
N ASN A 90 12.70 -21.57 -4.43
CA ASN A 90 11.57 -22.20 -5.12
C ASN A 90 10.24 -21.55 -4.71
N VAL A 91 9.31 -21.36 -5.66
CA VAL A 91 7.90 -20.97 -5.41
C VAL A 91 7.29 -21.83 -4.30
N HIS A 92 7.57 -23.14 -4.36
CA HIS A 92 7.00 -24.12 -3.44
C HIS A 92 7.42 -23.90 -1.98
N ASP A 93 8.65 -23.42 -1.74
CA ASP A 93 9.12 -23.08 -0.40
C ASP A 93 8.29 -21.92 0.17
N PHE A 94 7.97 -20.93 -0.66
CA PHE A 94 7.10 -19.83 -0.29
C PHE A 94 5.65 -20.27 -0.05
N GLU A 95 5.11 -21.18 -0.86
CA GLU A 95 3.78 -21.75 -0.64
C GLU A 95 3.70 -22.51 0.69
N CYS A 96 4.72 -23.32 1.01
CA CYS A 96 4.85 -24.03 2.27
C CYS A 96 4.92 -23.06 3.46
N PHE A 97 5.73 -22.00 3.34
CA PHE A 97 5.79 -20.92 4.32
C PHE A 97 4.40 -20.31 4.56
N LEU A 98 3.67 -19.94 3.50
CA LEU A 98 2.32 -19.37 3.65
C LEU A 98 1.39 -20.36 4.37
N MET A 99 1.55 -21.66 4.11
CA MET A 99 0.74 -22.71 4.75
C MET A 99 1.18 -23.03 6.18
N SER A 100 2.39 -22.65 6.61
CA SER A 100 2.85 -22.79 7.99
C SER A 100 2.33 -21.66 8.90
N LEU A 101 2.01 -20.49 8.34
CA LEU A 101 1.53 -19.33 9.11
C LEU A 101 0.29 -19.64 9.95
N ARG A 102 0.30 -19.18 11.21
CA ARG A 102 -0.81 -19.24 12.16
C ARG A 102 -0.98 -17.90 12.87
N LYS A 103 -2.22 -17.60 13.30
CA LYS A 103 -2.54 -16.53 14.24
C LYS A 103 -2.18 -16.96 15.67
N LYS A 104 -2.23 -16.03 16.63
CA LYS A 104 -2.09 -16.33 18.07
C LYS A 104 -3.05 -17.43 18.53
N ASP A 105 -4.26 -17.43 17.98
CA ASP A 105 -5.30 -18.42 18.29
C ASP A 105 -5.09 -19.79 17.62
N GLY A 106 -3.93 -20.03 16.98
CA GLY A 106 -3.64 -21.26 16.23
C GLY A 106 -4.41 -21.41 14.92
N LYS A 107 -5.35 -20.51 14.61
CA LYS A 107 -6.09 -20.50 13.34
C LYS A 107 -5.23 -20.02 12.16
N LYS A 108 -5.54 -20.50 10.97
CA LYS A 108 -4.92 -20.02 9.72
C LYS A 108 -5.25 -18.53 9.47
N PRO A 109 -4.33 -17.73 8.92
CA PRO A 109 -4.54 -16.33 8.59
C PRO A 109 -5.67 -16.06 7.57
N GLY A 110 -6.04 -14.77 7.48
CA GLY A 110 -7.00 -14.26 6.48
C GLY A 110 -6.32 -13.72 5.21
N LYS A 111 -7.13 -13.34 4.23
CA LYS A 111 -6.69 -12.90 2.89
C LYS A 111 -5.67 -11.75 2.92
N SER A 112 -5.88 -10.76 3.80
CA SER A 112 -5.03 -9.57 3.90
C SER A 112 -3.58 -9.90 4.25
N LEU A 113 -3.36 -10.75 5.25
CA LEU A 113 -2.00 -11.15 5.65
C LEU A 113 -1.30 -11.89 4.52
N TYR A 114 -1.98 -12.83 3.85
CA TYR A 114 -1.41 -13.52 2.69
C TYR A 114 -1.05 -12.55 1.57
N GLY A 115 -1.93 -11.58 1.28
CA GLY A 115 -1.64 -10.52 0.32
C GLY A 115 -0.41 -9.70 0.69
N SER A 116 -0.26 -9.31 1.95
CA SER A 116 0.93 -8.61 2.44
C SER A 116 2.20 -9.44 2.29
N MET A 117 2.17 -10.74 2.62
CA MET A 117 3.30 -11.64 2.43
C MET A 117 3.70 -11.76 0.95
N ARG A 118 2.70 -11.83 0.03
CA ARG A 118 2.97 -11.79 -1.41
C ARG A 118 3.70 -10.50 -1.78
N SER A 119 3.21 -9.34 -1.34
CA SER A 119 3.89 -8.09 -1.65
C SER A 119 5.32 -8.02 -1.08
N SER A 120 5.56 -8.61 0.10
CA SER A 120 6.89 -8.71 0.69
C SER A 120 7.89 -9.45 -0.20
N ILE A 121 7.51 -10.60 -0.77
CA ILE A 121 8.45 -11.37 -1.62
C ILE A 121 8.75 -10.63 -2.93
N PHE A 122 7.75 -10.01 -3.56
CA PHE A 122 7.97 -9.17 -4.74
C PHE A 122 8.85 -7.96 -4.42
N HIS A 123 8.67 -7.36 -3.24
CA HIS A 123 9.53 -6.27 -2.79
C HIS A 123 10.97 -6.74 -2.58
N LEU A 124 11.19 -7.96 -2.07
CA LEU A 124 12.53 -8.52 -1.89
C LEU A 124 13.29 -8.64 -3.22
N TYR A 125 12.68 -9.23 -4.25
CA TYR A 125 13.28 -9.31 -5.58
C TYR A 125 13.60 -7.93 -6.16
N ARG A 126 12.70 -6.95 -6.00
CA ARG A 126 12.91 -5.56 -6.44
C ARG A 126 14.02 -4.85 -5.66
N LEU A 127 14.13 -5.11 -4.35
CA LEU A 127 15.10 -4.45 -3.48
C LEU A 127 16.55 -4.81 -3.88
N TYR A 128 16.77 -6.05 -4.28
CA TYR A 128 18.09 -6.56 -4.69
C TYR A 128 18.29 -6.61 -6.21
N ASP A 129 17.35 -6.05 -6.98
CA ASP A 129 17.38 -6.01 -8.46
C ASP A 129 17.60 -7.40 -9.11
N VAL A 130 17.01 -8.43 -8.51
CA VAL A 130 17.07 -9.81 -9.02
C VAL A 130 15.83 -10.11 -9.84
N GLN A 131 16.03 -10.60 -11.06
CA GLN A 131 14.93 -11.05 -11.91
C GLN A 131 14.26 -12.27 -11.28
N MET A 132 12.94 -12.18 -11.07
CA MET A 132 12.16 -13.28 -10.54
C MET A 132 12.09 -14.40 -11.58
N PRO A 133 12.20 -15.69 -11.20
CA PRO A 133 12.19 -16.78 -12.16
C PRO A 133 10.97 -16.78 -13.08
N ASP A 134 11.17 -17.22 -14.32
CA ASP A 134 10.09 -17.39 -15.28
C ASP A 134 9.01 -18.32 -14.72
N ASN A 135 7.74 -17.99 -14.95
CA ASN A 135 6.57 -18.70 -14.42
C ASN A 135 6.31 -18.54 -12.90
N TYR A 136 7.19 -17.92 -12.11
CA TYR A 136 7.01 -17.74 -10.66
C TYR A 136 5.73 -16.96 -10.32
N ASP A 137 5.46 -15.84 -11.02
CA ASP A 137 4.23 -15.06 -10.80
C ASP A 137 2.97 -15.87 -11.15
N ASN A 138 3.01 -16.65 -12.22
CA ASN A 138 1.88 -17.44 -12.70
C ASN A 138 1.52 -18.55 -11.71
N GLU A 139 2.50 -19.29 -11.21
CA GLU A 139 2.29 -20.31 -10.18
C GLU A 139 1.73 -19.66 -8.89
N LEU A 140 2.33 -18.55 -8.44
CA LEU A 140 1.77 -17.81 -7.31
C LEU A 140 0.36 -17.30 -7.59
N ARG A 141 0.00 -16.85 -8.79
CA ARG A 141 -1.37 -16.43 -9.11
C ARG A 141 -2.35 -17.60 -8.97
N LYS A 142 -2.00 -18.78 -9.48
CA LYS A 142 -2.83 -20.00 -9.35
C LYS A 142 -2.99 -20.39 -7.88
N PHE A 143 -1.89 -20.43 -7.13
CA PHE A 143 -1.90 -20.75 -5.71
C PHE A 143 -2.77 -19.77 -4.90
N PHE A 144 -2.57 -18.47 -5.07
CA PHE A 144 -3.33 -17.45 -4.35
C PHE A 144 -4.82 -17.47 -4.70
N LYS A 145 -5.18 -17.81 -5.94
CA LYS A 145 -6.58 -18.02 -6.34
C LYS A 145 -7.20 -19.19 -5.55
N GLY A 146 -6.49 -20.31 -5.43
CA GLY A 146 -6.91 -21.46 -4.61
C GLY A 146 -6.96 -21.14 -3.11
N LEU A 147 -5.97 -20.39 -2.61
CA LEU A 147 -5.89 -19.96 -1.23
C LEU A 147 -7.05 -19.04 -0.85
N LYS A 148 -7.39 -18.08 -1.72
CA LYS A 148 -8.55 -17.18 -1.51
C LYS A 148 -9.84 -17.98 -1.34
N ARG A 149 -10.11 -18.91 -2.26
CA ARG A 149 -11.27 -19.82 -2.18
C ARG A 149 -11.29 -20.65 -0.90
N SER A 150 -10.11 -21.09 -0.45
CA SER A 150 -9.97 -21.86 0.79
C SER A 150 -10.20 -21.01 2.05
N VAL A 151 -9.89 -19.71 2.01
CA VAL A 151 -10.25 -18.77 3.09
C VAL A 151 -11.75 -18.53 3.09
N ASP A 152 -12.35 -18.30 1.92
CA ASP A 152 -13.79 -18.04 1.76
C ASP A 152 -14.65 -19.18 2.27
N ARG A 153 -14.32 -20.42 1.87
CA ARG A 153 -15.01 -21.61 2.36
C ARG A 153 -14.95 -21.72 3.88
N ARG A 154 -13.80 -21.42 4.49
CA ARG A 154 -13.65 -21.46 5.96
C ARG A 154 -14.50 -20.41 6.68
N GLN A 155 -14.63 -19.21 6.10
CA GLN A 155 -15.48 -18.15 6.66
C GLN A 155 -16.97 -18.52 6.54
N GLN A 156 -17.36 -19.15 5.44
CA GLN A 156 -18.71 -19.67 5.26
C GLN A 156 -19.04 -20.79 6.26
N GLU A 157 -18.13 -21.74 6.45
CA GLU A 157 -18.29 -22.85 7.40
C GLU A 157 -18.33 -22.39 8.87
N SER A 158 -17.57 -21.33 9.24
CA SER A 158 -17.58 -20.80 10.60
C SER A 158 -18.81 -19.95 10.94
N GLY A 159 -19.66 -19.65 9.95
CA GLY A 159 -20.79 -18.73 10.12
C GLY A 159 -20.35 -17.27 10.36
N ASP A 160 -19.06 -16.97 10.16
CA ASP A 160 -18.58 -15.58 10.18
C ASP A 160 -19.22 -14.83 9.01
N SER A 161 -19.68 -13.60 9.25
CA SER A 161 -20.39 -12.85 8.23
C SER A 161 -19.49 -12.65 6.99
N LEU A 162 -19.97 -13.13 5.84
CA LEU A 162 -19.34 -12.94 4.53
C LEU A 162 -19.54 -11.51 4.00
N VAL A 163 -19.59 -10.52 4.89
CA VAL A 163 -19.73 -9.12 4.49
C VAL A 163 -18.36 -8.64 4.03
N GLU A 164 -17.99 -9.04 2.81
CA GLU A 164 -16.82 -8.54 2.12
C GLU A 164 -17.20 -7.23 1.43
N GLY A 165 -16.78 -6.11 2.02
CA GLY A 165 -17.10 -4.77 1.54
C GLY A 165 -17.10 -3.74 2.66
N LYS A 166 -17.13 -2.45 2.29
CA LYS A 166 -17.41 -1.40 3.26
C LYS A 166 -18.89 -1.51 3.64
N MET A 167 -19.19 -1.64 4.93
CA MET A 167 -20.58 -1.57 5.38
C MET A 167 -21.13 -0.17 5.10
N ASN A 168 -22.39 -0.10 4.67
CA ASN A 168 -23.08 1.18 4.53
C ASN A 168 -23.13 1.84 5.90
N PHE A 169 -22.50 3.01 6.05
CA PHE A 169 -22.64 3.79 7.26
C PHE A 169 -24.05 4.37 7.33
N GLN A 170 -24.66 4.33 8.51
CA GLN A 170 -25.81 5.21 8.74
C GLN A 170 -25.38 6.66 8.56
N PHE A 171 -26.25 7.47 7.96
CA PHE A 171 -25.98 8.89 7.71
C PHE A 171 -25.56 9.65 8.98
N SER A 172 -26.16 9.31 10.12
CA SER A 172 -25.82 9.87 11.43
C SER A 172 -24.37 9.59 11.86
N PHE A 173 -23.84 8.42 11.50
CA PHE A 173 -22.44 8.07 11.73
C PHE A 173 -21.52 8.74 10.71
N TYR A 174 -21.91 8.77 9.43
CA TYR A 174 -21.19 9.46 8.37
C TYR A 174 -21.01 10.97 8.69
N HIS A 175 -22.08 11.65 9.12
CA HIS A 175 -22.04 13.06 9.54
C HIS A 175 -21.05 13.31 10.69
N LYS A 176 -21.06 12.44 11.71
CA LYS A 176 -20.09 12.51 12.82
C LYS A 176 -18.66 12.24 12.36
N LEU A 177 -18.48 11.29 11.45
CA LEU A 177 -17.20 10.95 10.86
C LEU A 177 -16.62 12.12 10.05
N CYS A 178 -17.43 12.79 9.22
CA CYS A 178 -17.01 13.97 8.47
C CYS A 178 -16.56 15.13 9.37
N LYS A 179 -17.17 15.29 10.54
CA LYS A 179 -16.73 16.29 11.54
C LYS A 179 -15.44 15.90 12.27
N ALA A 180 -15.18 14.61 12.41
CA ALA A 180 -14.03 14.09 13.17
C ALA A 180 -12.80 13.78 12.30
N MET A 181 -12.96 13.60 10.99
CA MET A 181 -11.91 13.16 10.06
C MET A 181 -11.74 14.16 8.89
N PRO A 182 -11.17 15.35 9.14
CA PRO A 182 -10.99 16.37 8.10
C PRO A 182 -9.89 16.00 7.07
N ASP A 183 -8.92 15.17 7.45
CA ASP A 183 -7.64 15.01 6.73
C ASP A 183 -7.74 14.49 5.27
N ASN A 184 -8.79 13.72 4.92
CA ASN A 184 -8.94 13.18 3.56
C ASN A 184 -9.72 14.10 2.60
N SER A 185 -10.47 15.06 3.12
CA SER A 185 -11.29 16.01 2.33
C SER A 185 -10.72 17.43 2.33
N VAL A 186 -9.86 17.77 3.29
CA VAL A 186 -9.23 19.10 3.41
C VAL A 186 -8.31 19.44 2.22
N SER A 187 -7.80 18.44 1.50
CA SER A 187 -6.93 18.67 0.34
C SER A 187 -7.67 18.86 -1.00
N ILE A 188 -9.01 18.78 -1.00
CA ILE A 188 -9.81 19.04 -2.20
C ILE A 188 -9.76 20.54 -2.50
N ARG A 189 -9.28 20.89 -3.70
CA ARG A 189 -9.20 22.26 -4.22
C ARG A 189 -10.18 22.43 -5.37
N TYR A 190 -10.52 23.67 -5.74
CA TYR A 190 -11.38 23.95 -6.90
C TYR A 190 -10.86 23.31 -8.18
N GLU A 191 -9.54 23.28 -8.38
CA GLU A 191 -8.88 22.65 -9.54
C GLU A 191 -9.12 21.14 -9.64
N HIS A 192 -9.54 20.49 -8.56
CA HIS A 192 -9.86 19.06 -8.55
C HIS A 192 -11.33 18.80 -8.92
N LEU A 193 -12.17 19.84 -9.03
CA LEU A 193 -13.59 19.70 -9.30
C LEU A 193 -13.88 19.98 -10.78
N GLU A 194 -14.54 19.04 -11.44
CA GLU A 194 -14.97 19.18 -12.83
C GLU A 194 -16.38 18.61 -12.98
N TRP A 195 -17.18 19.20 -13.86
CA TRP A 195 -18.45 18.59 -14.25
C TRP A 195 -18.18 17.53 -15.31
N ASP A 196 -18.57 16.30 -15.00
CA ASP A 196 -18.49 15.17 -15.92
C ASP A 196 -19.90 14.62 -16.14
N GLU A 197 -20.44 14.92 -17.32
CA GLU A 197 -21.82 14.63 -17.74
C GLU A 197 -22.87 15.07 -16.70
N ASP A 198 -23.49 14.11 -16.00
CA ASP A 198 -24.55 14.33 -15.01
C ASP A 198 -24.05 14.34 -13.55
N SER A 199 -22.72 14.38 -13.36
CA SER A 199 -22.07 14.28 -12.07
C SER A 199 -21.00 15.35 -11.85
N LEU A 200 -20.77 15.72 -10.60
CA LEU A 200 -19.57 16.46 -10.22
C LEU A 200 -18.46 15.47 -9.93
N ALA A 201 -17.43 15.47 -10.75
CA ALA A 201 -16.25 14.63 -10.62
C ALA A 201 -15.19 15.32 -9.75
N ILE A 202 -14.63 14.55 -8.80
CA ILE A 202 -13.43 14.95 -8.06
C ILE A 202 -12.22 14.18 -8.57
N TRP A 203 -11.32 14.90 -9.22
CA TRP A 203 -10.05 14.40 -9.76
C TRP A 203 -8.94 14.52 -8.72
N PHE A 204 -8.51 13.39 -8.16
CA PHE A 204 -7.32 13.37 -7.30
C PHE A 204 -6.07 13.18 -8.15
N GLY A 205 -5.08 14.06 -8.00
CA GLY A 205 -3.80 13.96 -8.70
C GLY A 205 -3.00 12.71 -8.35
N HIS A 206 -3.16 12.19 -7.12
CA HIS A 206 -2.51 10.96 -6.66
C HIS A 206 -3.46 10.13 -5.81
N MET A 207 -3.45 8.81 -6.00
CA MET A 207 -4.19 7.87 -5.16
C MET A 207 -3.22 7.03 -4.32
N LYS A 208 -3.60 6.69 -3.09
CA LYS A 208 -2.77 5.89 -2.17
C LYS A 208 -2.28 4.55 -2.76
N ASN A 209 -3.08 3.97 -3.66
CA ASN A 209 -2.82 2.68 -4.31
C ASN A 209 -2.23 2.82 -5.73
N ASP A 210 -1.94 4.05 -6.16
CA ASP A 210 -1.36 4.39 -7.44
C ASP A 210 -0.39 5.57 -7.25
N GLN A 211 0.76 5.25 -6.63
CA GLN A 211 1.79 6.23 -6.29
C GLN A 211 2.60 6.68 -7.51
N GLU A 212 2.68 5.82 -8.52
CA GLU A 212 3.38 6.06 -9.80
C GLU A 212 2.50 6.88 -10.76
N GLY A 213 1.17 6.83 -10.61
CA GLY A 213 0.24 7.56 -11.47
C GLY A 213 0.03 6.92 -12.84
N ASP A 214 0.48 5.66 -12.99
CA ASP A 214 0.40 4.89 -14.23
C ASP A 214 -1.01 4.36 -14.50
N ARG A 215 -1.91 4.40 -13.50
CA ARG A 215 -3.31 4.03 -13.72
C ARG A 215 -4.07 5.22 -14.27
N GLN A 216 -5.05 4.89 -15.10
CA GLN A 216 -6.06 5.86 -15.51
C GLN A 216 -6.68 6.48 -14.25
N ARG A 217 -6.70 7.82 -14.20
CA ARG A 217 -7.27 8.55 -13.08
C ARG A 217 -8.76 8.28 -13.07
N ASP A 218 -9.23 7.56 -12.06
CA ASP A 218 -10.66 7.35 -11.85
C ASP A 218 -11.20 8.46 -10.94
N PRO A 219 -12.01 9.39 -11.45
CA PRO A 219 -12.60 10.43 -10.62
C PRO A 219 -13.55 9.85 -9.58
N ARG A 220 -13.83 10.63 -8.53
CA ARG A 220 -14.92 10.32 -7.59
C ARG A 220 -16.14 11.13 -8.00
N HIS A 221 -17.14 10.45 -8.54
CA HIS A 221 -18.39 11.10 -8.97
C HIS A 221 -19.33 11.36 -7.80
N ILE A 222 -19.90 12.56 -7.79
CA ILE A 222 -20.95 13.00 -6.89
C ILE A 222 -22.19 13.30 -7.75
N TYR A 223 -23.26 12.54 -7.52
CA TYR A 223 -24.49 12.62 -8.32
C TYR A 223 -25.60 13.35 -7.59
N ALA A 224 -26.40 14.08 -8.35
CA ALA A 224 -27.61 14.73 -7.86
C ALA A 224 -28.56 13.75 -7.18
N ASN A 225 -29.01 14.13 -5.98
CA ASN A 225 -30.15 13.48 -5.34
C ASN A 225 -31.29 14.49 -5.14
N PRO A 226 -32.10 14.77 -6.18
CA PRO A 226 -33.21 15.73 -6.11
C PRO A 226 -34.31 15.32 -5.13
N MET A 227 -34.42 14.02 -4.81
CA MET A 227 -35.42 13.49 -3.89
C MET A 227 -35.09 13.80 -2.42
N GLN A 228 -33.82 14.04 -2.11
CA GLN A 228 -33.37 14.42 -0.77
C GLN A 228 -32.32 15.54 -0.85
N PRO A 229 -32.75 16.79 -1.09
CA PRO A 229 -31.83 17.93 -1.22
C PRO A 229 -30.96 18.17 0.02
N ASP A 230 -31.51 17.90 1.21
CA ASP A 230 -30.85 18.11 2.50
C ASP A 230 -29.59 17.25 2.72
N ILE A 231 -29.41 16.19 1.92
CA ILE A 231 -28.25 15.29 2.04
C ILE A 231 -27.34 15.31 0.81
N TYR A 232 -27.66 16.14 -0.20
CA TYR A 232 -26.93 16.17 -1.45
C TYR A 232 -25.77 17.18 -1.44
N PRO A 233 -24.50 16.77 -1.65
CA PRO A 233 -23.34 17.65 -1.49
C PRO A 233 -23.29 18.88 -2.40
N ILE A 234 -23.79 18.83 -3.65
CA ILE A 234 -23.71 20.00 -4.54
C ILE A 234 -24.63 21.12 -4.08
N TYR A 235 -25.81 20.80 -3.55
CA TYR A 235 -26.71 21.81 -2.98
C TYR A 235 -26.06 22.52 -1.79
N HIS A 236 -25.40 21.77 -0.90
CA HIS A 236 -24.64 22.32 0.22
C HIS A 236 -23.41 23.11 -0.21
N LEU A 237 -22.71 22.66 -1.26
CA LEU A 237 -21.57 23.37 -1.83
C LEU A 237 -22.03 24.72 -2.40
N GLN A 238 -23.11 24.74 -3.18
CA GLN A 238 -23.70 25.96 -3.73
C GLN A 238 -24.09 26.95 -2.62
N PHE A 239 -24.77 26.47 -1.57
CA PHE A 239 -25.08 27.31 -0.40
C PHE A 239 -23.82 27.81 0.30
N THR A 240 -22.81 26.96 0.49
CA THR A 240 -21.57 27.38 1.16
C THR A 240 -20.85 28.45 0.35
N LEU A 241 -20.75 28.29 -0.99
CA LEU A 241 -20.11 29.24 -1.89
C LEU A 241 -20.86 30.56 -1.97
N GLN A 242 -22.18 30.51 -2.10
CA GLN A 242 -23.02 31.69 -2.20
C GLN A 242 -23.02 32.53 -0.90
N TYR A 243 -22.83 31.89 0.25
CA TYR A 243 -22.85 32.56 1.56
C TYR A 243 -21.46 32.77 2.17
N SER A 244 -20.40 32.12 1.66
CA SER A 244 -19.01 32.41 2.06
C SER A 244 -18.57 33.82 1.66
N ASP A 245 -19.21 34.39 0.64
CA ASP A 245 -19.02 35.75 0.16
C ASP A 245 -19.48 36.83 1.16
N LEU A 246 -20.22 36.47 2.22
CA LEU A 246 -20.62 37.39 3.29
C LEU A 246 -19.53 37.55 4.37
N ALA A 247 -18.50 36.70 4.37
CA ALA A 247 -17.41 36.72 5.34
C ALA A 247 -16.10 37.28 4.75
N GLY A 248 -16.15 38.46 4.14
CA GLY A 248 -15.02 39.39 4.09
C GLY A 248 -13.82 39.05 3.18
N ALA A 249 -13.91 38.11 2.23
CA ALA A 249 -12.87 37.88 1.24
C ALA A 249 -13.32 38.30 -0.17
N ARG A 250 -12.47 39.06 -0.87
CA ARG A 250 -12.69 39.63 -2.20
C ARG A 250 -12.53 38.52 -3.25
N TYR A 251 -13.34 38.58 -4.32
CA TYR A 251 -13.43 37.71 -5.51
C TYR A 251 -14.57 36.67 -5.48
N CYS A 252 -15.70 37.00 -6.14
CA CYS A 252 -16.87 36.13 -6.35
C CYS A 252 -16.64 34.99 -7.36
N PHE A 253 -15.55 35.01 -8.13
CA PHE A 253 -15.20 33.96 -9.07
C PHE A 253 -13.67 33.76 -9.07
N PRO A 254 -13.16 32.53 -9.12
CA PRO A 254 -11.74 32.31 -9.36
C PRO A 254 -11.38 32.95 -10.70
N VAL A 255 -10.36 33.82 -10.71
CA VAL A 255 -9.83 34.39 -11.95
C VAL A 255 -9.23 33.23 -12.74
N GLY A 256 -9.84 32.87 -13.87
CA GLY A 256 -9.29 31.86 -14.76
C GLY A 256 -7.92 32.32 -15.24
N THR A 257 -6.86 31.69 -14.77
CA THR A 257 -5.52 31.91 -15.32
C THR A 257 -5.45 31.19 -16.64
N ASN A 258 -5.88 31.86 -17.71
CA ASN A 258 -5.45 31.50 -19.06
C ASN A 258 -3.98 31.88 -19.19
N THR A 259 -3.07 31.06 -18.65
CA THR A 259 -1.69 31.05 -19.13
C THR A 259 -1.68 30.29 -20.46
N THR A 260 -2.22 30.91 -21.50
CA THR A 260 -1.73 30.70 -22.85
C THR A 260 -0.37 31.35 -22.89
N ASP A 261 0.67 30.55 -22.67
CA ASP A 261 2.04 30.92 -22.99
C ASP A 261 2.17 30.89 -24.52
N THR A 262 1.56 31.89 -25.18
CA THR A 262 1.79 32.19 -26.59
C THR A 262 3.06 33.02 -26.67
N ALA A 263 4.12 32.37 -27.13
CA ALA A 263 5.29 33.02 -27.69
C ALA A 263 4.88 34.06 -28.76
N GLU A 264 5.42 35.28 -28.67
CA GLU A 264 6.07 36.07 -29.73
C GLU A 264 6.21 37.54 -29.27
N THR A 265 7.42 37.98 -28.93
CA THR A 265 8.34 38.77 -29.77
C THR A 265 8.11 40.29 -29.75
N LEU A 266 9.13 41.04 -29.31
CA LEU A 266 9.58 42.34 -29.84
C LEU A 266 10.91 42.71 -29.14
N ARG A 267 12.06 42.38 -29.74
CA ARG A 267 13.00 43.30 -30.42
C ARG A 267 13.43 44.52 -29.59
N LEU A 268 14.67 44.51 -29.10
CA LEU A 268 15.84 45.08 -29.78
C LEU A 268 17.07 44.20 -29.52
#